data_AF-A0A3D5RRD3-F1
#
_entry.id   AF-A0A3D5RRD3-F1
#
_cell.length_a   1.000
_cell.length_b   1.000
_cell.length_c   1.000
_cell.angle_alpha   90.00
_cell.angle_beta   90.00
_cell.angle_gamma   90.00
#
_symmetry.space_group_name_H-M   'P 1'
#
loop_
_entity.id
_entity.type
_entity.pdbx_description
1 polymer ?
#
loop_
_entity_poly.entity_id
_entity_poly.type
_entity_poly.pdbx_seq_one_letter_code
_entity_poly.pdbx_strand_id
1 'polypeptide(L)'
;GRVGDPIKISHFDQYAVSKTLAEAIIADSGLKYWVSLRQTSMAHLGLHEIVDPISFHSPLNGVLEWSTAWDSGRLLANVCEESVPDSFWRHFYNIGGGANSRLTNYEFMEKTYGAMGISDLSKVLRPNWFATRNFHGQWYTDSDRLEALVPFRSQSIDDFINMLKKNTPLHIKLVGRFAASAIFWRTRSLAKSPGGSLHWLEHDETSHIDAFFESRDAWRSIPDWDAFTPAQPSRTPQFLNHGYEEKKPRESWTLSDMQSAAEFRGGRFISDHTDDAFKQYNWRCALGHNFTMSPNLMLTGGHWCPTCMVDPKCYADVARHSPFFAQVWQES
;
A
#
# COMPACT_ATOMS: atom_id res chain seq x y z
N GLY A 1 -1.64 3.79 7.86
CA GLY A 1 -2.53 4.84 7.35
C GLY A 1 -3.98 4.49 7.59
N ARG A 2 -4.84 5.16 6.85
CA ARG A 2 -6.29 5.03 6.80
C ARG A 2 -6.82 5.61 5.49
N VAL A 3 -8.04 5.28 5.12
CA VAL A 3 -8.71 5.97 4.01
C VAL A 3 -8.79 7.48 4.31
N GLY A 4 -8.73 8.30 3.27
CA GLY A 4 -8.62 9.76 3.40
C GLY A 4 -7.17 10.26 3.50
N ASP A 5 -6.20 9.41 3.89
CA ASP A 5 -4.78 9.76 3.84
C ASP A 5 -4.30 10.05 2.40
N PRO A 6 -3.21 10.81 2.21
CA PRO A 6 -2.72 11.12 0.88
C PRO A 6 -2.35 9.87 0.08
N ILE A 7 -2.87 9.75 -1.14
CA ILE A 7 -2.47 8.71 -2.08
C ILE A 7 -1.11 9.10 -2.69
N LYS A 8 -0.04 8.43 -2.25
CA LYS A 8 1.32 8.59 -2.76
C LYS A 8 1.71 7.35 -3.56
N ILE A 9 1.63 7.47 -4.89
CA ILE A 9 1.98 6.39 -5.83
C ILE A 9 3.49 6.27 -5.93
N SER A 10 4.00 5.04 -5.91
CA SER A 10 5.44 4.79 -6.04
C SER A 10 5.91 5.08 -7.46
N HIS A 11 7.15 5.54 -7.62
CA HIS A 11 7.77 5.64 -8.93
C HIS A 11 7.75 4.27 -9.64
N PHE A 12 7.46 4.28 -10.93
CA PHE A 12 7.34 3.09 -11.79
C PHE A 12 6.16 2.16 -11.49
N ASP A 13 5.21 2.56 -10.64
CA ASP A 13 4.04 1.75 -10.29
C ASP A 13 2.81 2.06 -11.17
N GLN A 14 2.83 1.56 -12.40
CA GLN A 14 1.70 1.71 -13.34
C GLN A 14 0.43 1.01 -12.86
N TYR A 15 0.58 -0.04 -12.04
CA TYR A 15 -0.55 -0.74 -11.45
C TYR A 15 -1.30 0.20 -10.51
N ALA A 16 -0.61 0.84 -9.56
CA ALA A 16 -1.20 1.80 -8.64
C ALA A 16 -1.83 3.00 -9.37
N VAL A 17 -1.21 3.50 -10.45
CA VAL A 17 -1.82 4.53 -11.31
C VAL A 17 -3.17 4.06 -11.84
N SER A 18 -3.20 2.89 -12.48
CA SER A 18 -4.44 2.36 -13.08
C SER A 18 -5.55 2.12 -12.04
N LYS A 19 -5.20 1.60 -10.86
CA LYS A 19 -6.16 1.33 -9.79
C LYS A 19 -6.69 2.59 -9.12
N THR A 20 -5.84 3.59 -8.94
CA THR A 20 -6.24 4.89 -8.39
C THR A 20 -7.21 5.60 -9.34
N LEU A 21 -6.90 5.64 -10.64
CA LEU A 21 -7.78 6.23 -11.64
C LEU A 21 -9.12 5.47 -11.75
N ALA A 22 -9.09 4.13 -11.72
CA ALA A 22 -10.31 3.32 -11.74
C ALA A 22 -11.20 3.58 -10.52
N GLU A 23 -10.61 3.71 -9.32
CA GLU A 23 -11.34 4.04 -8.10
C GLU A 23 -12.05 5.39 -8.22
N ALA A 24 -11.38 6.41 -8.77
CA ALA A 24 -11.97 7.73 -9.00
C ALA A 24 -13.15 7.68 -9.98
N ILE A 25 -13.03 6.92 -11.08
CA ILE A 25 -14.10 6.75 -12.08
C ILE A 25 -15.35 6.14 -11.44
N ILE A 26 -15.20 5.09 -10.64
CA ILE A 26 -16.34 4.44 -9.98
C ILE A 26 -16.95 5.37 -8.93
N ALA A 27 -16.12 6.04 -8.13
CA ALA A 27 -16.60 6.92 -7.05
C ALA A 27 -17.43 8.10 -7.57
N ASP A 28 -17.03 8.69 -8.70
CA ASP A 28 -17.71 9.83 -9.33
C ASP A 28 -18.70 9.41 -10.43
N SER A 29 -19.00 8.11 -10.58
CA SER A 29 -19.91 7.58 -11.62
C SER A 29 -21.39 7.94 -11.42
N GLY A 30 -21.77 8.44 -10.25
CA GLY A 30 -23.17 8.63 -9.85
C GLY A 30 -23.88 7.34 -9.39
N LEU A 31 -23.20 6.19 -9.38
CA LEU A 31 -23.75 4.95 -8.84
C LEU A 31 -24.00 5.08 -7.32
N LYS A 32 -25.12 4.50 -6.86
CA LYS A 32 -25.50 4.50 -5.44
C LYS A 32 -24.92 3.33 -4.65
N TYR A 33 -24.63 2.22 -5.33
CA TYR A 33 -24.16 0.97 -4.74
C TYR A 33 -22.80 0.60 -5.31
N TRP A 34 -21.76 1.21 -4.76
CA TRP A 34 -20.38 0.84 -5.01
C TRP A 34 -19.60 0.89 -3.69
N VAL A 35 -18.52 0.13 -3.61
CA VAL A 35 -17.56 0.19 -2.51
C VAL A 35 -16.17 0.04 -3.09
N SER A 36 -15.19 0.78 -2.55
CA SER A 36 -13.79 0.51 -2.82
C SER A 36 -13.16 -0.25 -1.65
N LEU A 37 -12.72 -1.47 -1.92
CA LEU A 37 -12.03 -2.31 -0.95
C LEU A 37 -10.54 -2.35 -1.33
N ARG A 38 -9.75 -1.51 -0.67
CA ARG A 38 -8.30 -1.37 -0.90
C ARG A 38 -7.60 -2.53 -0.22
N GLN A 39 -7.33 -3.56 -1.00
CA GLN A 39 -6.58 -4.70 -0.51
C GLN A 39 -5.10 -4.37 -0.39
N THR A 40 -4.53 -4.78 0.74
CA THR A 40 -3.10 -4.78 1.00
C THR A 40 -2.47 -6.03 0.38
N SER A 41 -1.46 -6.60 1.03
CA SER A 41 -0.91 -7.89 0.65
C SER A 41 -1.82 -9.05 1.06
N MET A 42 -2.02 -9.96 0.11
CA MET A 42 -2.83 -11.16 0.27
C MET A 42 -1.94 -12.38 0.48
N ALA A 43 -2.12 -13.07 1.61
CA ALA A 43 -1.46 -14.32 1.90
C ALA A 43 -2.23 -15.50 1.25
N HIS A 44 -1.59 -16.21 0.32
CA HIS A 44 -2.18 -17.36 -0.37
C HIS A 44 -1.15 -18.49 -0.54
N LEU A 45 -1.63 -19.73 -0.72
CA LEU A 45 -0.74 -20.90 -0.79
C LEU A 45 0.20 -20.86 -1.99
N GLY A 46 -0.21 -20.24 -3.10
CA GLY A 46 0.63 -20.00 -4.29
C GLY A 46 1.76 -18.98 -4.10
N LEU A 47 1.95 -18.39 -2.90
CA LEU A 47 3.05 -17.44 -2.66
C LEU A 47 4.44 -18.03 -3.00
N HIS A 48 4.63 -19.34 -2.83
CA HIS A 48 5.87 -20.03 -3.17
C HIS A 48 6.12 -20.17 -4.68
N GLU A 49 5.09 -19.92 -5.51
CA GLU A 49 5.16 -19.95 -6.97
C GLU A 49 5.48 -18.58 -7.56
N ILE A 50 5.46 -17.52 -6.73
CA ILE A 50 5.84 -16.17 -7.15
C ILE A 50 7.35 -16.12 -7.35
N VAL A 51 7.76 -16.31 -8.61
CA VAL A 51 9.14 -16.19 -9.09
C VAL A 51 9.21 -14.91 -9.91
N ASP A 52 8.98 -13.77 -9.25
CA ASP A 52 8.95 -12.47 -9.89
C ASP A 52 9.97 -11.51 -9.25
N PRO A 53 10.77 -10.77 -10.04
CA PRO A 53 11.73 -9.80 -9.52
C PRO A 53 11.13 -8.68 -8.66
N ILE A 54 9.83 -8.42 -8.78
CA ILE A 54 9.11 -7.45 -7.94
C ILE A 54 9.19 -7.77 -6.45
N SER A 55 9.45 -9.04 -6.08
CA SER A 55 9.66 -9.46 -4.69
C SER A 55 10.79 -8.72 -3.98
N PHE A 56 11.75 -8.18 -4.74
CA PHE A 56 12.87 -7.38 -4.23
C PHE A 56 12.54 -5.90 -4.02
N HIS A 57 11.35 -5.45 -4.42
CA HIS A 57 10.94 -4.04 -4.28
C HIS A 57 10.40 -3.73 -2.88
N SER A 58 10.06 -4.75 -2.10
CA SER A 58 9.59 -4.60 -0.72
C SER A 58 10.77 -4.46 0.24
N PRO A 59 10.91 -3.32 0.95
CA PRO A 59 11.99 -3.17 1.92
C PRO A 59 11.88 -4.18 3.05
N LEU A 60 13.01 -4.74 3.50
CA LEU A 60 13.03 -5.72 4.60
C LEU A 60 12.37 -5.16 5.87
N ASN A 61 12.62 -3.88 6.17
CA ASN A 61 12.01 -3.16 7.29
C ASN A 61 10.68 -2.48 6.93
N GLY A 62 10.20 -2.64 5.69
CA GLY A 62 8.87 -2.20 5.28
C GLY A 62 7.79 -3.01 5.99
N VAL A 63 6.60 -2.44 6.14
CA VAL A 63 5.50 -3.04 6.90
C VAL A 63 4.30 -3.35 6.02
N LEU A 64 3.61 -4.45 6.32
CA LEU A 64 2.36 -4.84 5.70
C LEU A 64 1.40 -5.41 6.75
N GLU A 65 0.13 -5.00 6.67
CA GLU A 65 -0.96 -5.71 7.33
C GLU A 65 -1.55 -6.70 6.33
N TRP A 66 -1.35 -7.99 6.58
CA TRP A 66 -1.75 -9.07 5.67
C TRP A 66 -3.21 -9.46 5.86
N SER A 67 -3.88 -9.80 4.77
CA SER A 67 -5.16 -10.53 4.76
C SER A 67 -4.96 -11.88 4.08
N THR A 68 -5.61 -12.95 4.51
CA THR A 68 -5.52 -14.24 3.80
C THR A 68 -6.45 -14.23 2.59
N ALA A 69 -6.11 -14.99 1.54
CA ALA A 69 -7.02 -15.16 0.40
C ALA A 69 -8.38 -15.75 0.78
N TRP A 70 -8.41 -16.56 1.85
CA TRP A 70 -9.64 -17.08 2.43
C TRP A 70 -10.50 -15.98 3.02
N ASP A 71 -9.92 -15.11 3.86
CA ASP A 71 -10.65 -13.99 4.46
C ASP A 71 -11.06 -12.95 3.42
N SER A 72 -10.22 -12.68 2.42
CA SER A 72 -10.62 -11.85 1.26
C SER A 72 -11.78 -12.44 0.47
N GLY A 73 -11.81 -13.77 0.28
CA GLY A 73 -12.94 -14.46 -0.36
C GLY A 73 -14.22 -14.39 0.48
N ARG A 74 -14.10 -14.58 1.81
CA ARG A 74 -15.22 -14.42 2.75
C ARG A 74 -15.79 -13.01 2.73
N LEU A 75 -14.93 -11.99 2.68
CA LEU A 75 -15.37 -10.61 2.56
C LEU A 75 -16.21 -10.42 1.29
N LEU A 76 -15.73 -10.88 0.14
CA LEU A 76 -16.46 -10.75 -1.13
C LEU A 76 -17.80 -11.49 -1.14
N ALA A 77 -17.92 -12.62 -0.44
CA ALA A 77 -19.21 -13.28 -0.25
C ALA A 77 -20.13 -12.46 0.68
N ASN A 78 -19.60 -12.03 1.81
CA ASN A 78 -20.39 -11.36 2.85
C ASN A 78 -20.88 -9.96 2.46
N VAL A 79 -20.17 -9.25 1.57
CA VAL A 79 -20.65 -7.95 1.04
C VAL A 79 -21.91 -8.07 0.18
N CYS A 80 -22.29 -9.28 -0.24
CA CYS A 80 -23.52 -9.54 -1.00
C CYS A 80 -24.72 -9.87 -0.11
N GLU A 81 -24.53 -9.99 1.21
CA GLU A 81 -25.60 -10.36 2.14
C GLU A 81 -26.51 -9.18 2.49
N GLU A 82 -27.78 -9.46 2.76
CA GLU A 82 -28.78 -8.44 3.14
C GLU A 82 -28.45 -7.73 4.46
N SER A 83 -27.58 -8.31 5.28
CA SER A 83 -27.13 -7.73 6.56
C SER A 83 -26.19 -6.54 6.39
N VAL A 84 -25.67 -6.28 5.19
CA VAL A 84 -24.75 -5.16 4.93
C VAL A 84 -25.51 -3.84 5.04
N PRO A 85 -25.11 -2.93 5.94
CA PRO A 85 -25.86 -1.69 6.18
C PRO A 85 -25.68 -0.69 5.03
N ASP A 86 -26.67 0.16 4.79
CA ASP A 86 -26.62 1.19 3.74
C ASP A 86 -25.41 2.12 3.82
N SER A 87 -24.91 2.38 5.03
CA SER A 87 -23.70 3.18 5.29
C SER A 87 -22.41 2.57 4.73
N PHE A 88 -22.45 1.30 4.31
CA PHE A 88 -21.35 0.61 3.65
C PHE A 88 -21.08 1.18 2.26
N TRP A 89 -22.13 1.55 1.53
CA TRP A 89 -22.05 1.96 0.14
C TRP A 89 -21.53 3.40 -0.02
N ARG A 90 -20.95 3.65 -1.21
CA ARG A 90 -20.27 4.91 -1.57
C ARG A 90 -19.16 5.27 -0.59
N HIS A 91 -18.39 4.26 -0.20
CA HIS A 91 -17.34 4.35 0.79
C HIS A 91 -16.08 3.60 0.34
N PHE A 92 -14.96 3.99 0.93
CA PHE A 92 -13.65 3.38 0.79
C PHE A 92 -13.28 2.65 2.08
N TYR A 93 -12.69 1.47 1.98
CA TYR A 93 -12.21 0.71 3.13
C TYR A 93 -10.86 0.07 2.82
N ASN A 94 -9.99 -0.03 3.82
CA ASN A 94 -8.79 -0.85 3.75
C ASN A 94 -9.12 -2.26 4.23
N ILE A 95 -8.73 -3.27 3.44
CA ILE A 95 -8.80 -4.67 3.88
C ILE A 95 -7.51 -4.96 4.65
N GLY A 96 -7.62 -5.37 5.90
CA GLY A 96 -6.48 -5.84 6.69
C GLY A 96 -6.90 -6.97 7.62
N GLY A 97 -5.98 -7.88 7.94
CA GLY A 97 -6.22 -9.01 8.84
C GLY A 97 -6.14 -8.66 10.33
N GLY A 98 -6.04 -7.38 10.69
CA GLY A 98 -5.99 -6.92 12.07
C GLY A 98 -4.62 -7.04 12.73
N ALA A 99 -4.56 -6.78 14.04
CA ALA A 99 -3.31 -6.62 14.78
C ALA A 99 -2.37 -7.84 14.72
N ASN A 100 -2.94 -9.05 14.60
CA ASN A 100 -2.19 -10.32 14.52
C ASN A 100 -1.64 -10.61 13.11
N SER A 101 -1.92 -9.75 12.14
CA SER A 101 -1.45 -9.88 10.75
C SER A 101 -0.56 -8.71 10.33
N ARG A 102 -0.10 -7.91 11.29
CA ARG A 102 0.84 -6.79 11.11
C ARG A 102 2.27 -7.26 11.28
N LEU A 103 3.01 -7.32 10.16
CA LEU A 103 4.39 -7.78 10.12
C LEU A 103 5.27 -6.79 9.34
N THR A 104 6.55 -6.80 9.66
CA THR A 104 7.59 -6.35 8.73
C THR A 104 7.77 -7.38 7.61
N ASN A 105 8.34 -6.96 6.48
CA ASN A 105 8.66 -7.88 5.39
C ASN A 105 9.67 -8.95 5.84
N TYR A 106 10.65 -8.58 6.67
CA TYR A 106 11.61 -9.51 7.26
C TYR A 106 10.92 -10.61 8.09
N GLU A 107 10.02 -10.25 9.02
CA GLU A 107 9.29 -11.23 9.83
C GLU A 107 8.42 -12.16 8.96
N PHE A 108 7.79 -11.60 7.93
CA PHE A 108 6.98 -12.39 6.99
C PHE A 108 7.86 -13.38 6.19
N MET A 109 9.01 -12.92 5.71
CA MET A 109 9.97 -13.76 5.00
C MET A 109 10.52 -14.87 5.90
N GLU A 110 10.90 -14.56 7.14
CA GLU A 110 11.39 -15.56 8.10
C GLU A 110 10.35 -16.66 8.34
N LYS A 111 9.08 -16.28 8.59
CA LYS A 111 7.98 -17.22 8.80
C LYS A 111 7.72 -18.10 7.56
N THR A 112 7.66 -17.49 6.37
CA THR A 112 7.34 -18.21 5.12
C THR A 112 8.49 -19.11 4.66
N TYR A 113 9.73 -18.63 4.67
CA TYR A 113 10.91 -19.44 4.34
C TYR A 113 11.12 -20.56 5.36
N GLY A 114 10.90 -20.29 6.64
CA GLY A 114 10.92 -21.29 7.71
C GLY A 114 9.89 -22.41 7.49
N ALA A 115 8.68 -22.06 7.06
CA ALA A 115 7.65 -23.02 6.68
C ALA A 115 8.08 -23.92 5.49
N MET A 116 8.91 -23.39 4.59
CA MET A 116 9.50 -24.09 3.45
C MET A 116 10.85 -24.78 3.76
N GLY A 117 11.27 -24.80 5.03
CA GLY A 117 12.47 -25.53 5.48
C GLY A 117 13.78 -24.73 5.43
N ILE A 118 13.72 -23.43 5.13
CA ILE A 118 14.89 -22.54 5.14
C ILE A 118 14.89 -21.81 6.49
N SER A 119 15.75 -22.26 7.41
CA SER A 119 15.81 -21.71 8.79
C SER A 119 16.73 -20.50 8.95
N ASP A 120 17.46 -20.13 7.90
CA ASP A 120 18.46 -19.06 7.94
C ASP A 120 18.46 -18.33 6.59
N LEU A 121 17.87 -17.12 6.58
CA LEU A 121 17.75 -16.29 5.39
C LEU A 121 19.12 -15.85 4.85
N SER A 122 20.14 -15.74 5.70
CA SER A 122 21.48 -15.31 5.30
C SER A 122 22.15 -16.26 4.32
N LYS A 123 21.71 -17.52 4.27
CA LYS A 123 22.21 -18.52 3.33
C LYS A 123 21.63 -18.39 1.93
N VAL A 124 20.51 -17.68 1.77
CA VAL A 124 19.74 -17.65 0.51
C VAL A 124 19.47 -16.25 -0.02
N LEU A 125 19.66 -15.21 0.80
CA LEU A 125 19.35 -13.82 0.48
C LEU A 125 20.45 -12.87 0.96
N ARG A 126 20.49 -11.65 0.43
CA ARG A 126 21.29 -10.55 0.97
C ARG A 126 20.42 -9.30 1.17
N PRO A 127 20.66 -8.49 2.22
CA PRO A 127 19.85 -7.30 2.46
C PRO A 127 19.90 -6.30 1.31
N ASN A 128 21.06 -6.12 0.68
CA ASN A 128 21.25 -5.24 -0.46
C ASN A 128 20.55 -5.71 -1.76
N TRP A 129 19.85 -6.85 -1.74
CA TRP A 129 18.97 -7.23 -2.85
C TRP A 129 17.61 -6.55 -2.73
N PHE A 130 17.23 -6.01 -1.57
CA PHE A 130 15.91 -5.44 -1.35
C PHE A 130 15.98 -3.92 -1.39
N ALA A 131 14.99 -3.29 -2.03
CA ALA A 131 14.82 -1.84 -2.00
C ALA A 131 14.77 -1.30 -0.56
N THR A 132 15.04 -0.01 -0.40
CA THR A 132 15.00 0.64 0.93
C THR A 132 13.81 1.60 1.08
N ARG A 133 13.19 1.97 -0.03
CA ARG A 133 12.10 2.96 -0.14
C ARG A 133 11.24 2.66 -1.38
N ASN A 134 10.35 3.59 -1.74
CA ASN A 134 9.48 3.50 -2.92
C ASN A 134 8.53 2.29 -2.89
N PHE A 135 7.91 2.05 -1.73
CA PHE A 135 6.96 0.97 -1.51
C PHE A 135 5.76 1.48 -0.69
N HIS A 136 4.57 0.91 -0.93
CA HIS A 136 3.28 1.43 -0.44
C HIS A 136 2.77 0.74 0.85
N GLY A 137 3.56 -0.15 1.45
CA GLY A 137 3.13 -0.96 2.59
C GLY A 137 2.85 -0.16 3.88
N GLN A 138 1.74 -0.47 4.55
CA GLN A 138 1.31 0.16 5.80
C GLN A 138 0.55 -0.82 6.71
N TRP A 139 0.42 -0.45 7.99
CA TRP A 139 -0.61 -0.96 8.90
C TRP A 139 -1.78 0.02 8.97
N TYR A 140 -2.98 -0.48 9.24
CA TYR A 140 -4.21 0.30 9.12
C TYR A 140 -4.86 0.58 10.46
N THR A 141 -5.27 1.82 10.65
CA THR A 141 -6.02 2.25 11.84
C THR A 141 -7.53 2.10 11.67
N ASP A 142 -7.98 1.86 10.45
CA ASP A 142 -9.40 1.83 10.06
C ASP A 142 -9.85 0.48 9.47
N SER A 143 -8.97 -0.51 9.35
CA SER A 143 -9.35 -1.83 8.80
C SER A 143 -10.37 -2.56 9.69
N ASP A 144 -10.36 -2.30 11.00
CA ASP A 144 -11.33 -2.86 11.96
C ASP A 144 -12.75 -2.36 11.73
N ARG A 145 -12.92 -1.18 11.12
CA ARG A 145 -14.25 -0.67 10.75
C ARG A 145 -14.92 -1.55 9.70
N LEU A 146 -14.15 -2.04 8.72
CA LEU A 146 -14.67 -2.93 7.69
C LEU A 146 -15.13 -4.25 8.31
N GLU A 147 -14.32 -4.83 9.20
CA GLU A 147 -14.69 -6.05 9.95
C GLU A 147 -15.97 -5.85 10.78
N ALA A 148 -16.15 -4.69 11.41
CA ALA A 148 -17.36 -4.41 12.17
C ALA A 148 -18.63 -4.30 11.30
N LEU A 149 -18.51 -3.81 10.07
CA LEU A 149 -19.63 -3.67 9.13
C LEU A 149 -19.94 -4.98 8.39
N VAL A 150 -18.91 -5.71 8.01
CA VAL A 150 -18.99 -6.95 7.23
C VAL A 150 -18.00 -7.95 7.82
N PRO A 151 -18.36 -8.70 8.87
CA PRO A 151 -17.43 -9.61 9.54
C PRO A 151 -16.87 -10.65 8.56
N PHE A 152 -15.55 -10.66 8.35
CA PHE A 152 -14.90 -11.50 7.35
C PHE A 152 -13.68 -12.25 7.90
N ARG A 153 -12.97 -11.65 8.86
CA ARG A 153 -11.73 -12.19 9.41
C ARG A 153 -11.98 -13.50 10.14
N SER A 154 -11.21 -14.52 9.77
CA SER A 154 -11.28 -15.85 10.38
C SER A 154 -9.90 -16.48 10.59
N GLN A 155 -8.84 -15.89 10.03
CA GLN A 155 -7.48 -16.42 10.12
C GLN A 155 -6.47 -15.34 10.50
N SER A 156 -5.56 -15.68 11.40
CA SER A 156 -4.34 -14.91 11.60
C SER A 156 -3.29 -15.24 10.53
N ILE A 157 -2.24 -14.43 10.45
CA ILE A 157 -1.09 -14.77 9.60
C ILE A 157 -0.40 -16.07 10.05
N ASP A 158 -0.38 -16.38 11.35
CA ASP A 158 0.21 -17.62 11.84
C ASP A 158 -0.62 -18.86 11.47
N ASP A 159 -1.96 -18.73 11.41
CA ASP A 159 -2.83 -19.78 10.85
C ASP A 159 -2.49 -20.05 9.38
N PHE A 160 -2.30 -18.98 8.61
CA PHE A 160 -1.83 -19.07 7.23
C PHE A 160 -0.46 -19.75 7.13
N ILE A 161 0.53 -19.37 7.95
CA ILE A 161 1.88 -19.96 7.94
C ILE A 161 1.81 -21.46 8.30
N ASN A 162 0.96 -21.84 9.24
CA ASN A 162 0.72 -23.24 9.56
C ASN A 162 0.08 -24.00 8.40
N MET A 163 -0.87 -23.38 7.70
CA MET A 163 -1.48 -23.95 6.49
C MET A 163 -0.45 -24.10 5.37
N LEU A 164 0.38 -23.08 5.13
CA LEU A 164 1.49 -23.13 4.17
C LEU A 164 2.42 -24.29 4.50
N LYS A 165 2.91 -24.36 5.74
CA LYS A 165 3.79 -25.45 6.21
C LYS A 165 3.17 -26.83 6.01
N LYS A 166 1.87 -27.00 6.23
CA LYS A 166 1.18 -28.29 6.00
C LYS A 166 1.09 -28.64 4.51
N ASN A 167 0.79 -27.66 3.66
CA ASN A 167 0.56 -27.87 2.22
C ASN A 167 1.83 -27.81 1.37
N THR A 168 2.96 -27.28 1.87
CA THR A 168 4.22 -27.27 1.13
C THR A 168 4.72 -28.72 0.89
N PRO A 169 4.95 -29.11 -0.37
CA PRO A 169 5.46 -30.43 -0.73
C PRO A 169 6.76 -30.79 -0.01
N LEU A 170 6.93 -32.08 0.31
CA LEU A 170 8.10 -32.56 1.05
C LEU A 170 9.42 -32.27 0.32
N HIS A 171 9.44 -32.37 -1.01
CA HIS A 171 10.63 -32.07 -1.80
C HIS A 171 11.06 -30.60 -1.67
N ILE A 172 10.12 -29.66 -1.63
CA ILE A 172 10.44 -28.23 -1.39
C ILE A 172 11.07 -28.06 -0.01
N LYS A 173 10.52 -28.70 1.02
CA LYS A 173 11.08 -28.66 2.39
C LYS A 173 12.50 -29.23 2.45
N LEU A 174 12.76 -30.34 1.76
CA LEU A 174 14.08 -30.96 1.71
C LEU A 174 15.09 -30.08 0.96
N VAL A 175 14.69 -29.50 -0.18
CA VAL A 175 15.49 -28.53 -0.92
C VAL A 175 15.81 -27.31 -0.05
N GLY A 176 14.80 -26.75 0.64
CA GLY A 176 14.95 -25.66 1.59
C GLY A 176 15.99 -25.94 2.69
N ARG A 177 16.00 -27.16 3.22
CA ARG A 177 16.89 -27.57 4.30
C ARG A 177 18.33 -27.83 3.86
N PHE A 178 18.51 -28.48 2.70
CA PHE A 178 19.80 -29.07 2.33
C PHE A 178 20.46 -28.43 1.12
N ALA A 179 19.74 -27.61 0.33
CA ALA A 179 20.24 -27.05 -0.93
C ALA A 179 20.29 -25.51 -0.91
N ALA A 180 20.67 -24.91 0.23
CA ALA A 180 20.71 -23.46 0.39
C ALA A 180 21.53 -22.75 -0.70
N SER A 181 22.67 -23.32 -1.12
CA SER A 181 23.48 -22.75 -2.21
C SER A 181 22.72 -22.71 -3.54
N ALA A 182 21.94 -23.73 -3.88
CA ALA A 182 21.15 -23.74 -5.11
C ALA A 182 20.04 -22.68 -5.07
N ILE A 183 19.38 -22.53 -3.91
CA ILE A 183 18.36 -21.51 -3.68
C ILE A 183 18.99 -20.12 -3.79
N PHE A 184 20.14 -19.89 -3.15
CA PHE A 184 20.88 -18.64 -3.25
C PHE A 184 21.15 -18.23 -4.69
N TRP A 185 21.68 -19.14 -5.52
CA TRP A 185 21.97 -18.85 -6.92
C TRP A 185 20.70 -18.58 -7.73
N ARG A 186 19.62 -19.32 -7.49
CA ARG A 186 18.32 -19.07 -8.11
C ARG A 186 17.77 -17.70 -7.73
N THR A 187 17.77 -17.35 -6.46
CA THR A 187 17.23 -16.07 -5.96
C THR A 187 18.09 -14.90 -6.41
N ARG A 188 19.42 -15.04 -6.42
CA ARG A 188 20.33 -14.05 -7.01
C ARG A 188 20.09 -13.86 -8.50
N SER A 189 19.86 -14.96 -9.23
CA SER A 189 19.53 -14.88 -10.66
C SER A 189 18.21 -14.15 -10.89
N LEU A 190 17.21 -14.36 -10.04
CA LEU A 190 15.95 -13.63 -10.10
C LEU A 190 16.16 -12.13 -9.85
N ALA A 191 16.95 -11.76 -8.84
CA ALA A 191 17.27 -10.37 -8.55
C ALA A 191 18.02 -9.64 -9.68
N LYS A 192 18.72 -10.40 -10.54
CA LYS A 192 19.43 -9.88 -11.73
C LYS A 192 18.61 -9.90 -13.01
N SER A 193 17.45 -10.55 -13.01
CA SER A 193 16.58 -10.59 -14.18
C SER A 193 15.84 -9.25 -14.37
N PRO A 194 15.32 -8.93 -15.57
CA PRO A 194 14.70 -7.64 -15.85
C PRO A 194 13.63 -7.26 -14.82
N GLY A 195 13.73 -6.03 -14.29
CA GLY A 195 12.87 -5.54 -13.20
C GLY A 195 13.36 -5.88 -11.79
N GLY A 196 14.45 -6.65 -11.65
CA GLY A 196 15.09 -6.94 -10.36
C GLY A 196 16.04 -5.82 -9.92
N SER A 197 16.23 -5.68 -8.61
CA SER A 197 17.08 -4.65 -8.03
C SER A 197 18.55 -4.71 -8.47
N LEU A 198 19.11 -5.92 -8.58
CA LEU A 198 20.49 -6.11 -9.05
C LEU A 198 20.60 -5.87 -10.54
N HIS A 199 19.54 -6.11 -11.31
CA HIS A 199 19.51 -5.78 -12.74
C HIS A 199 19.75 -4.29 -12.95
N TRP A 200 19.02 -3.44 -12.22
CA TRP A 200 19.14 -1.99 -12.30
C TRP A 200 20.57 -1.52 -12.00
N LEU A 201 21.22 -2.15 -11.02
CA LEU A 201 22.60 -1.84 -10.64
C LEU A 201 23.62 -2.32 -11.67
N GLU A 202 23.41 -3.49 -12.30
CA GLU A 202 24.31 -4.03 -13.32
C GLU A 202 24.25 -3.28 -14.65
N HIS A 203 23.10 -2.66 -14.95
CA HIS A 203 22.85 -1.96 -16.22
C HIS A 203 22.82 -0.42 -16.07
N ASP A 204 23.23 0.10 -14.91
CA ASP A 204 23.28 1.54 -14.62
C ASP A 204 21.95 2.26 -14.85
N GLU A 205 20.83 1.63 -14.46
CA GLU A 205 19.50 2.22 -14.54
C GLU A 205 19.29 3.26 -13.42
N THR A 206 19.93 4.42 -13.55
CA THR A 206 19.98 5.49 -12.54
C THR A 206 18.61 5.87 -11.99
N SER A 207 17.59 5.95 -12.85
CA SER A 207 16.24 6.36 -12.42
C SER A 207 15.60 5.36 -11.46
N HIS A 208 15.86 4.05 -11.63
CA HIS A 208 15.42 3.02 -10.69
C HIS A 208 16.28 3.01 -9.42
N ILE A 209 17.60 3.14 -9.58
CA ILE A 209 18.53 3.20 -8.43
C ILE A 209 18.13 4.36 -7.51
N ASP A 210 17.93 5.56 -8.05
CA ASP A 210 17.58 6.75 -7.28
C ASP A 210 16.21 6.58 -6.59
N ALA A 211 15.22 6.04 -7.31
CA ALA A 211 13.90 5.82 -6.76
C ALA A 211 13.87 4.80 -5.61
N PHE A 212 14.55 3.65 -5.74
CA PHE A 212 14.45 2.53 -4.78
C PHE A 212 15.57 2.50 -3.72
N PHE A 213 16.67 3.20 -3.97
CA PHE A 213 17.86 3.21 -3.12
C PHE A 213 18.42 4.60 -2.82
N GLU A 214 17.85 5.70 -3.36
CA GLU A 214 18.42 7.07 -3.34
C GLU A 214 19.59 7.30 -4.25
N SER A 215 20.56 6.39 -4.17
CA SER A 215 21.80 6.45 -4.93
C SER A 215 22.50 5.10 -4.87
N ARG A 216 23.49 4.92 -5.76
CA ARG A 216 24.34 3.74 -5.72
C ARG A 216 25.17 3.65 -4.45
N ASP A 217 25.59 4.79 -3.89
CA ASP A 217 26.40 4.82 -2.68
C ASP A 217 25.58 4.49 -1.43
N ALA A 218 24.32 4.95 -1.38
CA ALA A 218 23.36 4.51 -0.36
C ALA A 218 23.12 2.99 -0.46
N TRP A 219 22.96 2.44 -1.66
CA TRP A 219 22.87 0.98 -1.87
C TRP A 219 24.11 0.23 -1.38
N ARG A 220 25.33 0.72 -1.69
CA ARG A 220 26.60 0.12 -1.23
C ARG A 220 26.74 0.14 0.29
N SER A 221 26.09 1.10 0.95
CA SER A 221 26.12 1.29 2.40
C SER A 221 25.10 0.43 3.15
N ILE A 222 24.26 -0.34 2.44
CA ILE A 222 23.32 -1.27 3.06
C ILE A 222 24.12 -2.36 3.81
N PRO A 223 23.88 -2.54 5.13
CA PRO A 223 24.60 -3.55 5.91
C PRO A 223 24.24 -4.96 5.44
N ASP A 224 25.21 -5.88 5.54
CA ASP A 224 24.93 -7.31 5.41
C ASP A 224 24.31 -7.86 6.73
N TRP A 225 23.96 -9.14 6.76
CA TRP A 225 23.19 -9.74 7.85
C TRP A 225 23.84 -9.65 9.25
N ASP A 226 25.16 -9.54 9.33
CA ASP A 226 25.89 -9.40 10.59
C ASP A 226 25.69 -8.03 11.26
N ALA A 227 25.42 -6.99 10.46
CA ALA A 227 25.14 -5.63 10.92
C ALA A 227 23.67 -5.21 10.70
N PHE A 228 22.85 -6.06 10.08
CA PHE A 228 21.43 -5.79 9.84
C PHE A 228 20.64 -5.89 11.16
N THR A 229 19.91 -4.82 11.49
CA THR A 229 18.99 -4.79 12.63
C THR A 229 17.54 -4.75 12.12
N PRO A 230 16.74 -5.81 12.34
CA PRO A 230 15.31 -5.78 12.02
C PRO A 230 14.62 -4.64 12.75
N ALA A 231 13.86 -3.83 12.00
CA ALA A 231 13.10 -2.73 12.59
C ALA A 231 12.02 -3.27 13.53
N GLN A 232 11.69 -2.48 14.55
CA GLN A 232 10.53 -2.68 15.42
C GLN A 232 9.58 -1.49 15.27
N PRO A 233 8.77 -1.44 14.19
CA PRO A 233 7.89 -0.30 13.93
C PRO A 233 6.91 -0.10 15.08
N SER A 234 6.64 1.17 15.42
CA SER A 234 5.70 1.51 16.49
C SER A 234 4.30 0.95 16.20
N ARG A 235 3.72 0.28 17.20
CA ARG A 235 2.32 -0.18 17.16
C ARG A 235 1.32 0.89 17.59
N THR A 236 1.80 2.04 18.07
CA THR A 236 0.95 3.16 18.43
C THR A 236 0.48 3.87 17.16
N PRO A 237 -0.85 4.02 16.95
CA PRO A 237 -1.40 4.73 15.81
C PRO A 237 -0.87 6.16 15.70
N GLN A 238 -0.57 6.57 14.47
CA GLN A 238 -0.33 7.98 14.11
C GLN A 238 -1.39 8.41 13.11
N PHE A 239 -1.92 9.62 13.31
CA PHE A 239 -3.00 10.17 12.49
C PHE A 239 -2.50 11.38 11.73
N LEU A 240 -2.69 11.35 10.41
CA LEU A 240 -2.45 12.50 9.56
C LEU A 240 -3.63 13.47 9.66
N ASN A 241 -3.35 14.75 9.66
CA ASN A 241 -4.36 15.79 9.56
C ASN A 241 -4.92 15.80 8.13
N HIS A 242 -6.23 15.64 7.97
CA HIS A 242 -6.88 15.66 6.66
C HIS A 242 -7.34 17.05 6.20
N GLY A 243 -7.22 18.07 7.06
CA GLY A 243 -7.58 19.46 6.75
C GLY A 243 -9.07 19.77 6.88
N TYR A 244 -9.86 18.92 7.54
CA TYR A 244 -11.29 19.12 7.77
C TYR A 244 -11.79 18.38 9.01
N GLU A 245 -13.00 18.70 9.48
CA GLU A 245 -13.64 17.98 10.59
C GLU A 245 -14.17 16.62 10.15
N GLU A 246 -13.39 15.56 10.36
CA GLU A 246 -13.70 14.19 9.92
C GLU A 246 -15.00 13.61 10.52
N LYS A 247 -15.43 14.10 11.68
CA LYS A 247 -16.66 13.66 12.37
C LYS A 247 -17.92 14.34 11.82
N LYS A 248 -17.76 15.40 11.03
CA LYS A 248 -18.87 16.15 10.45
C LYS A 248 -19.59 15.29 9.40
N PRO A 249 -20.91 15.04 9.52
CA PRO A 249 -21.67 14.28 8.55
C PRO A 249 -21.56 14.88 7.15
N ARG A 250 -21.54 14.04 6.12
CA ARG A 250 -21.31 14.47 4.72
C ARG A 250 -22.39 15.43 4.23
N GLU A 251 -23.62 15.23 4.71
CA GLU A 251 -24.81 16.03 4.41
C GLU A 251 -24.72 17.46 4.98
N SER A 252 -23.80 17.68 5.91
CA SER A 252 -23.58 18.99 6.54
C SER A 252 -22.32 19.70 6.03
N TRP A 253 -21.61 19.11 5.07
CA TRP A 253 -20.46 19.78 4.45
C TRP A 253 -20.92 21.04 3.70
N THR A 254 -20.19 22.12 3.94
CA THR A 254 -20.50 23.46 3.46
C THR A 254 -19.45 23.93 2.46
N LEU A 255 -19.75 25.02 1.77
CA LEU A 255 -18.80 25.70 0.90
C LEU A 255 -17.49 26.04 1.63
N SER A 256 -17.59 26.50 2.88
CA SER A 256 -16.43 26.86 3.71
C SER A 256 -15.55 25.64 4.00
N ASP A 257 -16.14 24.46 4.19
CA ASP A 257 -15.38 23.22 4.41
C ASP A 257 -14.61 22.85 3.14
N MET A 258 -15.23 22.97 1.97
CA MET A 258 -14.58 22.67 0.69
C MET A 258 -13.43 23.62 0.39
N GLN A 259 -13.63 24.92 0.65
CA GLN A 259 -12.59 25.94 0.50
C GLN A 259 -11.40 25.64 1.42
N SER A 260 -11.66 25.41 2.71
CA SER A 260 -10.61 25.11 3.70
C SER A 260 -9.84 23.83 3.37
N ALA A 261 -10.56 22.76 2.98
CA ALA A 261 -9.93 21.50 2.62
C ALA A 261 -9.11 21.61 1.32
N ALA A 262 -9.57 22.38 0.33
CA ALA A 262 -8.82 22.64 -0.88
C ALA A 262 -7.53 23.42 -0.58
N GLU A 263 -7.62 24.47 0.25
CA GLU A 263 -6.47 25.28 0.66
C GLU A 263 -5.43 24.45 1.42
N PHE A 264 -5.88 23.59 2.35
CA PHE A 264 -4.99 22.68 3.08
C PHE A 264 -4.30 21.64 2.16
N ARG A 265 -4.89 21.35 0.99
CA ARG A 265 -4.30 20.51 -0.05
C ARG A 265 -3.48 21.29 -1.09
N GLY A 266 -3.29 22.60 -0.87
CA GLY A 266 -2.53 23.49 -1.73
C GLY A 266 -3.30 24.00 -2.95
N GLY A 267 -4.60 23.79 -3.02
CA GLY A 267 -5.45 24.19 -4.13
C GLY A 267 -6.53 25.19 -3.75
N ARG A 268 -7.55 25.27 -4.61
CA ARG A 268 -8.73 26.11 -4.44
C ARG A 268 -9.98 25.36 -4.90
N PHE A 269 -11.06 25.54 -4.16
CA PHE A 269 -12.40 25.21 -4.62
C PHE A 269 -12.88 26.34 -5.55
N ILE A 270 -13.32 26.00 -6.76
CA ILE A 270 -13.67 26.97 -7.81
C ILE A 270 -15.19 27.13 -7.93
N SER A 271 -15.96 26.10 -7.63
CA SER A 271 -17.42 26.19 -7.57
C SER A 271 -17.89 27.15 -6.45
N ASP A 272 -19.06 27.74 -6.63
CA ASP A 272 -19.68 28.71 -5.71
C ASP A 272 -20.63 28.08 -4.69
N HIS A 273 -20.90 26.78 -4.82
CA HIS A 273 -21.76 26.01 -3.91
C HIS A 273 -21.28 24.57 -3.78
N THR A 274 -21.77 23.89 -2.74
CA THR A 274 -21.75 22.44 -2.59
C THR A 274 -23.07 22.02 -1.93
N ASP A 275 -23.76 21.09 -2.57
CA ASP A 275 -25.12 20.64 -2.24
C ASP A 275 -25.22 19.12 -2.12
N ASP A 276 -24.25 18.38 -2.66
CA ASP A 276 -24.18 16.93 -2.60
C ASP A 276 -22.72 16.47 -2.54
N ALA A 277 -22.37 15.67 -1.53
CA ALA A 277 -21.04 15.10 -1.36
C ALA A 277 -20.61 14.17 -2.52
N PHE A 278 -21.54 13.69 -3.34
CA PHE A 278 -21.29 12.76 -4.45
C PHE A 278 -21.33 13.43 -5.83
N LYS A 279 -21.68 14.72 -5.91
CA LYS A 279 -21.65 15.49 -7.16
C LYS A 279 -20.26 16.07 -7.39
N GLN A 280 -19.85 16.15 -8.66
CA GLN A 280 -18.57 16.73 -9.01
C GLN A 280 -18.63 18.26 -9.02
N TYR A 281 -17.58 18.89 -8.49
CA TYR A 281 -17.37 20.35 -8.51
C TYR A 281 -16.01 20.68 -9.11
N ASN A 282 -15.79 21.95 -9.43
CA ASN A 282 -14.54 22.42 -10.03
C ASN A 282 -13.50 22.75 -8.95
N TRP A 283 -12.28 22.27 -9.15
CA TRP A 283 -11.13 22.47 -8.28
C TRP A 283 -9.93 22.93 -9.10
N ARG A 284 -8.97 23.59 -8.45
CA ARG A 284 -7.66 23.90 -9.03
C ARG A 284 -6.55 23.56 -8.06
N CYS A 285 -5.54 22.78 -8.46
CA CYS A 285 -4.41 22.47 -7.60
C CYS A 285 -3.33 23.56 -7.61
N ALA A 286 -2.33 23.44 -6.72
CA ALA A 286 -1.19 24.36 -6.61
C ALA A 286 -0.45 24.56 -7.93
N LEU A 287 -0.34 23.49 -8.73
CA LEU A 287 0.39 23.48 -10.00
C LEU A 287 -0.47 23.99 -11.18
N GLY A 288 -1.68 24.49 -10.92
CA GLY A 288 -2.54 25.15 -11.91
C GLY A 288 -3.48 24.22 -12.69
N HIS A 289 -3.47 22.90 -12.46
CA HIS A 289 -4.40 21.99 -13.09
C HIS A 289 -5.84 22.22 -12.60
N ASN A 290 -6.77 22.40 -13.53
CA ASN A 290 -8.21 22.42 -13.24
C ASN A 290 -8.79 21.02 -13.44
N PHE A 291 -9.63 20.58 -12.51
CA PHE A 291 -10.25 19.25 -12.55
C PHE A 291 -11.60 19.24 -11.84
N THR A 292 -12.40 18.21 -12.12
CA THR A 292 -13.65 17.96 -11.42
C THR A 292 -13.53 16.76 -10.50
N MET A 293 -14.15 16.84 -9.32
CA MET A 293 -14.12 15.77 -8.31
C MET A 293 -15.26 15.94 -7.31
N SER A 294 -15.81 14.84 -6.79
CA SER A 294 -16.76 14.91 -5.67
C SER A 294 -16.08 15.13 -4.31
N PRO A 295 -16.72 15.85 -3.37
CA PRO A 295 -16.22 15.99 -2.00
C PRO A 295 -15.94 14.65 -1.32
N ASN A 296 -16.80 13.65 -1.57
CA ASN A 296 -16.63 12.30 -1.02
C ASN A 296 -15.33 11.66 -1.49
N LEU A 297 -15.04 11.72 -2.80
CA LEU A 297 -13.81 11.18 -3.38
C LEU A 297 -12.57 11.88 -2.81
N MET A 298 -12.61 13.21 -2.71
CA MET A 298 -11.50 14.00 -2.16
C MET A 298 -11.25 13.73 -0.67
N LEU A 299 -12.27 13.93 0.17
CA LEU A 299 -12.13 13.94 1.62
C LEU A 299 -11.99 12.54 2.19
N THR A 300 -12.87 11.61 1.78
CA THR A 300 -12.91 10.27 2.37
C THR A 300 -12.09 9.26 1.57
N GLY A 301 -11.92 9.48 0.26
CA GLY A 301 -11.05 8.68 -0.57
C GLY A 301 -9.58 9.11 -0.47
N GLY A 302 -9.29 10.34 -0.04
CA GLY A 302 -7.94 10.89 -0.02
C GLY A 302 -7.45 11.33 -1.41
N HIS A 303 -8.35 11.35 -2.40
CA HIS A 303 -8.03 11.76 -3.75
C HIS A 303 -7.80 13.28 -3.84
N TRP A 304 -7.15 13.69 -4.93
CA TRP A 304 -6.80 15.07 -5.22
C TRP A 304 -6.57 15.21 -6.74
N CYS A 305 -5.76 16.18 -7.16
CA CYS A 305 -5.48 16.44 -8.57
C CYS A 305 -5.08 15.15 -9.34
N PRO A 306 -5.89 14.73 -10.33
CA PRO A 306 -5.65 13.48 -11.06
C PRO A 306 -4.37 13.51 -11.90
N THR A 307 -3.90 14.71 -12.27
CA THR A 307 -2.63 14.89 -12.98
C THR A 307 -1.45 14.75 -12.03
N CYS A 308 -1.46 15.45 -10.90
CA CYS A 308 -0.33 15.44 -9.97
C CYS A 308 -0.17 14.07 -9.30
N MET A 309 -1.29 13.43 -8.91
CA MET A 309 -1.24 12.18 -8.15
C MET A 309 -0.61 11.03 -8.92
N VAL A 310 -0.73 11.01 -10.25
CA VAL A 310 -0.17 9.95 -11.12
C VAL A 310 1.20 10.30 -11.68
N ASP A 311 1.75 11.47 -11.33
CA ASP A 311 3.09 11.89 -11.72
C ASP A 311 3.98 12.09 -10.50
N PRO A 312 4.66 11.03 -10.02
CA PRO A 312 5.60 11.13 -8.90
C PRO A 312 6.70 12.17 -9.10
N LYS A 313 7.01 12.59 -10.34
CA LYS A 313 8.03 13.62 -10.60
C LYS A 313 7.65 14.99 -10.05
N CYS A 314 6.35 15.27 -9.91
CA CYS A 314 5.88 16.54 -9.37
C CYS A 314 5.69 16.54 -7.84
N TYR A 315 5.91 15.40 -7.16
CA TYR A 315 5.60 15.25 -5.73
C TYR A 315 6.38 16.21 -4.82
N ALA A 316 7.63 16.52 -5.15
CA ALA A 316 8.41 17.52 -4.42
C ALA A 316 7.74 18.91 -4.49
N ASP A 317 7.26 19.32 -5.66
CA ASP A 317 6.57 20.60 -5.84
C ASP A 317 5.19 20.58 -5.17
N VAL A 318 4.45 19.47 -5.26
CA VAL A 318 3.17 19.29 -4.57
C VAL A 318 3.36 19.41 -3.06
N ALA A 319 4.38 18.77 -2.48
CA ALA A 319 4.66 18.79 -1.05
C ALA A 319 4.97 20.21 -0.54
N ARG A 320 5.66 21.06 -1.32
CA ARG A 320 5.93 22.46 -0.95
C ARG A 320 4.66 23.31 -0.81
N HIS A 321 3.58 22.95 -1.50
CA HIS A 321 2.34 23.72 -1.52
C HIS A 321 1.19 23.07 -0.76
N SER A 322 1.27 21.76 -0.48
CA SER A 322 0.19 20.97 0.10
C SER A 322 0.59 20.49 1.50
N PRO A 323 0.19 21.19 2.58
CA PRO A 323 0.33 20.69 3.94
C PRO A 323 -0.20 19.26 4.10
N PHE A 324 -1.30 18.94 3.40
CA PHE A 324 -1.84 17.59 3.37
C PHE A 324 -0.83 16.54 2.87
N PHE A 325 -0.24 16.75 1.68
CA PHE A 325 0.68 15.80 1.06
C PHE A 325 2.07 15.80 1.72
N ALA A 326 2.52 16.95 2.23
CA ALA A 326 3.80 17.10 2.92
C ALA A 326 3.96 16.12 4.10
N GLN A 327 2.87 15.75 4.76
CA GLN A 327 2.88 14.79 5.88
C GLN A 327 3.41 13.40 5.50
N VAL A 328 3.33 13.01 4.22
CA VAL A 328 3.82 11.70 3.72
C VAL A 328 5.00 11.84 2.76
N TRP A 329 5.46 13.06 2.54
CA TRP A 329 6.62 13.38 1.73
C TRP A 329 7.76 13.78 2.64
N GLN A 330 8.67 12.85 2.89
CA GLN A 330 9.94 13.19 3.52
C GLN A 330 10.85 13.72 2.40
N GLU A 331 11.38 14.93 2.57
CA GLU A 331 12.46 15.42 1.70
C GLU A 331 13.58 14.39 1.76
N SER A 332 13.87 13.77 0.61
CA SER A 332 15.01 12.87 0.42
C SER A 332 16.31 13.62 0.64
#